data_AF-A0A5C6BVR1-F1
#
_entry.id   AF-A0A5C6BVR1-F1
#
_cell.length_a   1.000
_cell.length_b   1.000
_cell.length_c   1.000
_cell.angle_alpha   90.00
_cell.angle_beta   90.00
_cell.angle_gamma   90.00
#
_symmetry.space_group_name_H-M   'P 1'
#
loop_
_entity.id
_entity.type
_entity.pdbx_description
1 polymer ?
#
loop_
_entity_poly.entity_id
_entity_poly.type
_entity_poly.pdbx_seq_one_letter_code
_entity_poly.pdbx_strand_id
1 'polypeptide(L)'
;MAKRKSATATKPKPVKATKAKATTTRATGRDRTRRALTAALRLHDGEKLTQAEKRDLTAHQKQTRNEIAGELLAAIPKGIYCQMAGRQQRTIDEQADRYDLPIDGPTIDLFAAIKSYHDLITANARVIRAADDAEAITAGDVDEMTHAELQMLKMREEITKLQRGNESLAIKVTKERGDTIDRSELRHLLGWLSTRLEGFGQQLRRSDGGEDAQKCLNEFIEHLAAECESGVLQV
;
A
#
# COMPACT_ATOMS: atom_id res chain seq x y z
N MET A 1 10.15 -98.15 -39.75
CA MET A 1 9.35 -97.59 -38.63
C MET A 1 9.24 -96.08 -38.80
N ALA A 2 8.13 -95.59 -39.37
CA ALA A 2 7.90 -94.16 -39.62
C ALA A 2 6.88 -93.60 -38.61
N LYS A 3 7.29 -92.62 -37.81
CA LYS A 3 6.46 -91.95 -36.80
C LYS A 3 5.45 -91.01 -37.46
N ARG A 4 4.16 -91.35 -37.38
CA ARG A 4 3.04 -90.44 -37.67
C ARG A 4 2.96 -89.37 -36.56
N LYS A 5 3.09 -88.09 -36.92
CA LYS A 5 2.74 -86.95 -36.06
C LYS A 5 1.27 -86.60 -36.26
N SER A 6 0.48 -86.68 -35.21
CA SER A 6 -0.91 -86.24 -35.13
C SER A 6 -0.96 -84.70 -35.03
N ALA A 7 -1.68 -84.08 -35.96
CA ALA A 7 -2.01 -82.66 -35.91
C ALA A 7 -3.14 -82.43 -34.90
N THR A 8 -2.89 -81.61 -33.88
CA THR A 8 -3.89 -81.18 -32.89
C THR A 8 -4.56 -79.90 -33.37
N ALA A 9 -5.88 -79.97 -33.54
CA ALA A 9 -6.72 -78.85 -33.97
C ALA A 9 -6.75 -77.73 -32.91
N THR A 10 -6.33 -76.53 -33.30
CA THR A 10 -6.38 -75.33 -32.47
C THR A 10 -7.76 -74.68 -32.57
N LYS A 11 -8.51 -74.65 -31.45
CA LYS A 11 -9.80 -73.94 -31.34
C LYS A 11 -9.57 -72.41 -31.44
N PRO A 12 -10.38 -71.66 -32.22
CA PRO A 12 -10.30 -70.21 -32.23
C PRO A 12 -10.86 -69.60 -30.93
N LYS A 13 -10.10 -68.65 -30.36
CA LYS A 13 -10.47 -67.86 -29.17
C LYS A 13 -11.71 -66.98 -29.47
N PRO A 14 -12.66 -66.81 -28.54
CA PRO A 14 -13.77 -65.88 -28.71
C PRO A 14 -13.25 -64.44 -28.62
N VAL A 15 -13.55 -63.66 -29.66
CA VAL A 15 -13.30 -62.22 -29.74
C VAL A 15 -14.15 -61.52 -28.68
N LYS A 16 -13.50 -60.86 -27.72
CA LYS A 16 -14.18 -60.06 -26.70
C LYS A 16 -14.94 -58.92 -27.38
N ALA A 17 -16.27 -58.92 -27.23
CA ALA A 17 -17.13 -57.84 -27.66
C ALA A 17 -16.68 -56.51 -27.02
N THR A 18 -16.26 -55.57 -27.86
CA THR A 18 -15.99 -54.19 -27.50
C THR A 18 -17.30 -53.53 -27.09
N LYS A 19 -17.47 -53.31 -25.77
CA LYS A 19 -18.61 -52.52 -25.25
C LYS A 19 -18.57 -51.12 -25.87
N ALA A 20 -19.65 -50.78 -26.58
CA ALA A 20 -19.88 -49.45 -27.14
C ALA A 20 -19.71 -48.40 -26.03
N LYS A 21 -18.80 -47.46 -26.27
CA LYS A 21 -18.54 -46.32 -25.40
C LYS A 21 -19.75 -45.39 -25.52
N ALA A 22 -20.69 -45.50 -24.58
CA ALA A 22 -21.83 -44.59 -24.51
C ALA A 22 -21.29 -43.16 -24.37
N THR A 23 -21.55 -42.34 -25.38
CA THR A 23 -21.18 -40.92 -25.42
C THR A 23 -22.05 -40.18 -24.41
N THR A 24 -21.64 -40.17 -23.14
CA THR A 24 -22.34 -39.44 -22.09
C THR A 24 -22.28 -37.95 -22.42
N THR A 25 -23.40 -37.39 -22.88
CA THR A 25 -23.60 -35.97 -23.12
C THR A 25 -23.13 -35.19 -21.88
N ARG A 26 -22.10 -34.38 -22.06
CA ARG A 26 -21.45 -33.62 -20.98
C ARG A 26 -22.47 -32.62 -20.45
N ALA A 27 -23.08 -32.95 -19.30
CA ALA A 27 -24.08 -32.12 -18.66
C ALA A 27 -23.60 -30.66 -18.56
N THR A 28 -24.50 -29.74 -18.91
CA THR A 28 -24.20 -28.30 -18.93
C THR A 28 -23.88 -27.79 -17.52
N GLY A 29 -23.19 -26.65 -17.41
CA GLY A 29 -22.77 -26.09 -16.10
C GLY A 29 -23.94 -25.91 -15.12
N ARG A 30 -25.12 -25.52 -15.60
CA ARG A 30 -26.34 -25.36 -14.78
C ARG A 30 -26.92 -26.68 -14.25
N ASP A 31 -26.75 -27.77 -14.98
CA ASP A 31 -27.21 -29.10 -14.53
C ASP A 31 -26.29 -29.68 -13.46
N ARG A 32 -25.02 -29.26 -13.45
CA ARG A 32 -24.03 -29.64 -12.42
C ARG A 32 -24.25 -28.87 -11.12
N THR A 33 -24.54 -27.57 -11.18
CA THR A 33 -24.85 -26.78 -9.98
C THR A 33 -26.12 -27.28 -9.29
N ARG A 34 -27.18 -27.59 -10.05
CA ARG A 34 -28.40 -28.21 -9.50
C ARG A 34 -28.14 -29.55 -8.82
N ARG A 35 -27.30 -30.40 -9.42
CA ARG A 35 -26.87 -31.68 -8.81
C ARG A 35 -26.03 -31.49 -7.54
N ALA A 36 -25.14 -30.50 -7.52
CA ALA A 36 -24.36 -30.17 -6.34
C ALA A 36 -25.23 -29.67 -5.18
N LEU A 37 -26.25 -28.83 -5.47
CA LEU A 37 -27.18 -28.31 -4.45
C LEU A 37 -28.08 -29.41 -3.88
N THR A 38 -28.62 -30.29 -4.74
CA THR A 38 -29.40 -31.45 -4.29
C THR A 38 -28.56 -32.43 -3.48
N ALA A 39 -27.30 -32.66 -3.86
CA ALA A 39 -26.35 -33.43 -3.06
C ALA A 39 -26.05 -32.77 -1.70
N ALA A 40 -25.99 -31.44 -1.63
CA ALA A 40 -25.77 -30.71 -0.38
C ALA A 40 -26.97 -30.83 0.57
N LEU A 41 -28.21 -30.78 0.05
CA LEU A 41 -29.42 -31.02 0.83
C LEU A 41 -29.44 -32.45 1.39
N ARG A 42 -29.17 -33.46 0.55
CA ARG A 42 -29.05 -34.86 0.99
C ARG A 42 -27.99 -35.06 2.07
N LEU A 43 -26.87 -34.33 1.97
CA LEU A 43 -25.81 -34.38 3.00
C LEU A 43 -26.31 -33.80 4.33
N HIS A 44 -27.05 -32.70 4.28
CA HIS A 44 -27.63 -32.06 5.45
C HIS A 44 -28.69 -32.95 6.13
N ASP A 45 -29.46 -33.68 5.33
CA ASP A 45 -30.48 -34.63 5.80
C ASP A 45 -29.88 -35.97 6.31
N GLY A 46 -28.56 -36.13 6.24
CA GLY A 46 -27.84 -37.30 6.74
C GLY A 46 -27.83 -38.51 5.79
N GLU A 47 -28.29 -38.35 4.54
CA GLU A 47 -28.27 -39.42 3.55
C GLU A 47 -26.85 -39.72 3.02
N LYS A 48 -26.62 -40.96 2.58
CA LYS A 48 -25.32 -41.36 2.00
C LYS A 48 -25.20 -40.88 0.55
N LEU A 49 -24.28 -39.95 0.29
CA LEU A 49 -24.02 -39.46 -1.07
C LEU A 49 -23.31 -40.49 -1.95
N THR A 50 -23.72 -40.55 -3.21
CA THR A 50 -23.03 -41.30 -4.26
C THR A 50 -21.68 -40.65 -4.63
N GLN A 51 -20.77 -41.42 -5.23
CA GLN A 51 -19.44 -40.91 -5.60
C GLN A 51 -19.52 -39.77 -6.65
N ALA A 52 -20.52 -39.81 -7.53
CA ALA A 52 -20.74 -38.74 -8.52
C ALA A 52 -21.19 -37.44 -7.85
N GLU A 53 -22.17 -37.52 -6.94
CA GLU A 53 -22.65 -36.37 -6.16
C GLU A 53 -21.55 -35.74 -5.29
N LYS A 54 -20.70 -36.57 -4.66
CA LYS A 54 -19.54 -36.07 -3.92
C LYS A 54 -18.58 -35.26 -4.79
N ARG A 55 -18.33 -35.71 -6.03
CA ARG A 55 -17.45 -34.99 -6.99
C ARG A 55 -18.08 -33.67 -7.45
N ASP A 56 -19.37 -33.67 -7.73
CA ASP A 56 -20.08 -32.46 -8.16
C ASP A 56 -20.14 -31.44 -7.01
N LEU A 57 -20.36 -31.89 -5.78
CA LEU A 57 -20.37 -31.07 -4.57
C LEU A 57 -18.99 -30.45 -4.28
N THR A 58 -17.90 -31.22 -4.35
CA THR A 58 -16.55 -30.67 -4.14
C THR A 58 -16.15 -29.70 -5.24
N ALA A 59 -16.53 -29.97 -6.50
CA ALA A 59 -16.31 -29.04 -7.61
C ALA A 59 -17.06 -27.72 -7.40
N HIS A 60 -18.33 -27.78 -6.99
CA HIS A 60 -19.12 -26.60 -6.67
C HIS A 60 -18.53 -25.81 -5.50
N GLN A 61 -18.19 -26.48 -4.39
CA GLN A 61 -17.57 -25.83 -3.24
C GLN A 61 -16.25 -25.16 -3.60
N LYS A 62 -15.41 -25.80 -4.43
CA LYS A 62 -14.17 -25.20 -4.94
C LYS A 62 -14.45 -23.95 -5.77
N GLN A 63 -15.46 -24.01 -6.64
CA GLN A 63 -15.85 -22.86 -7.46
C GLN A 63 -16.35 -21.70 -6.58
N THR A 64 -17.28 -21.95 -5.66
CA THR A 64 -17.79 -20.91 -4.74
C THR A 64 -16.69 -20.31 -3.87
N ARG A 65 -15.76 -21.13 -3.37
CA ARG A 65 -14.60 -20.63 -2.63
C ARG A 65 -13.71 -19.72 -3.48
N ASN A 66 -13.49 -20.07 -4.74
CA ASN A 66 -12.71 -19.24 -5.65
C ASN A 66 -13.42 -17.92 -5.98
N GLU A 67 -14.75 -17.95 -6.14
CA GLU A 67 -15.57 -16.76 -6.37
C GLU A 67 -15.50 -15.82 -5.15
N ILE A 68 -15.74 -16.35 -3.94
CA ILE A 68 -15.62 -15.59 -2.68
C ILE A 68 -14.20 -15.05 -2.50
N ALA A 69 -13.17 -15.87 -2.75
CA ALA A 69 -11.79 -15.42 -2.66
C ALA A 69 -11.49 -14.31 -3.68
N GLY A 70 -12.03 -14.39 -4.90
CA GLY A 70 -11.93 -13.33 -5.89
C GLY A 70 -12.54 -12.03 -5.41
N GLU A 71 -13.75 -12.06 -4.86
CA GLU A 71 -14.44 -10.88 -4.31
C GLU A 71 -13.66 -10.26 -3.14
N LEU A 72 -13.14 -11.09 -2.22
CA LEU A 72 -12.33 -10.62 -1.08
C LEU A 72 -11.02 -9.98 -1.54
N LEU A 73 -10.37 -10.52 -2.57
CA LEU A 73 -9.12 -9.98 -3.09
C LEU A 73 -9.31 -8.72 -3.94
N ALA A 74 -10.51 -8.52 -4.50
CA ALA A 74 -10.84 -7.31 -5.26
C ALA A 74 -11.13 -6.08 -4.38
N ALA A 75 -11.37 -6.27 -3.08
CA ALA A 75 -11.73 -5.18 -2.17
C ALA A 75 -10.98 -5.26 -0.83
N ILE A 76 -9.65 -5.34 -0.88
CA ILE A 76 -8.83 -5.45 0.33
C ILE A 76 -8.72 -4.08 1.01
N PRO A 77 -8.99 -3.97 2.32
CA PRO A 77 -8.72 -2.74 3.08
C PRO A 77 -7.24 -2.35 3.02
N LYS A 78 -6.96 -1.07 2.80
CA LYS A 78 -5.60 -0.53 2.68
C LYS A 78 -4.68 -0.93 3.83
N GLY A 79 -5.19 -0.94 5.07
CA GLY A 79 -4.43 -1.38 6.24
C GLY A 79 -3.92 -2.82 6.16
N ILE A 80 -4.74 -3.75 5.66
CA ILE A 80 -4.34 -5.16 5.47
C ILE A 80 -3.32 -5.26 4.34
N TYR A 81 -3.53 -4.54 3.25
CA TYR A 81 -2.56 -4.49 2.14
C TYR A 81 -1.19 -3.97 2.62
N CYS A 82 -1.16 -2.89 3.42
CA CYS A 82 0.09 -2.36 3.98
C CYS A 82 0.83 -3.39 4.84
N GLN A 83 0.09 -4.15 5.66
CA GLN A 83 0.66 -5.23 6.47
C GLN A 83 1.22 -6.35 5.60
N MET A 84 0.50 -6.75 4.54
CA MET A 84 0.97 -7.77 3.58
C MET A 84 2.21 -7.31 2.82
N ALA A 85 2.26 -6.04 2.42
CA ALA A 85 3.40 -5.46 1.71
C ALA A 85 4.62 -5.19 2.62
N GLY A 86 4.44 -5.16 3.94
CA GLY A 86 5.49 -4.80 4.90
C GLY A 86 5.96 -3.35 4.74
N ARG A 87 5.08 -2.45 4.28
CA ARG A 87 5.39 -1.04 4.03
C ARG A 87 4.46 -0.12 4.82
N GLN A 88 4.94 1.09 5.10
CA GLN A 88 4.12 2.13 5.71
C GLN A 88 3.12 2.68 4.67
N GLN A 89 1.94 3.08 5.14
CA GLN A 89 0.88 3.62 4.28
C GLN A 89 1.36 4.81 3.44
N ARG A 90 2.07 5.76 4.06
CA ARG A 90 2.62 6.92 3.35
C ARG A 90 3.54 6.53 2.18
N THR A 91 4.36 5.50 2.33
CA THR A 91 5.25 5.05 1.25
C THR A 91 4.45 4.46 0.09
N ILE A 92 3.36 3.76 0.39
CA ILE A 92 2.45 3.20 -0.62
C ILE A 92 1.73 4.33 -1.36
N ASP A 93 1.28 5.36 -0.63
CA ASP A 93 0.62 6.54 -1.22
C ASP A 93 1.58 7.30 -2.14
N GLU A 94 2.81 7.56 -1.68
CA GLU A 94 3.84 8.20 -2.49
C GLU A 94 4.22 7.37 -3.73
N GLN A 95 4.16 6.04 -3.64
CA GLN A 95 4.36 5.15 -4.80
C GLN A 95 3.16 5.18 -5.74
N ALA A 96 1.94 5.24 -5.20
CA ALA A 96 0.72 5.37 -5.97
C ALA A 96 0.76 6.63 -6.83
N ASP A 97 1.10 7.76 -6.22
CA ASP A 97 1.20 9.06 -6.89
C ASP A 97 2.33 9.08 -7.91
N ARG A 98 3.49 8.50 -7.57
CA ARG A 98 4.67 8.54 -8.45
C ARG A 98 4.51 7.70 -9.71
N TYR A 99 3.84 6.55 -9.59
CA TYR A 99 3.75 5.56 -10.65
C TYR A 99 2.33 5.40 -11.22
N ASP A 100 1.40 6.26 -10.81
CA ASP A 100 -0.01 6.23 -11.20
C ASP A 100 -0.65 4.84 -10.96
N LEU A 101 -0.36 4.25 -9.79
CA LEU A 101 -0.88 2.92 -9.43
C LEU A 101 -2.29 3.04 -8.85
N PRO A 102 -3.22 2.10 -9.15
CA PRO A 102 -4.60 2.11 -8.67
C PRO A 102 -4.71 1.65 -7.20
N ILE A 103 -3.94 2.26 -6.29
CA ILE A 103 -3.82 1.88 -4.87
C ILE A 103 -4.06 3.04 -3.90
N ASP A 104 -4.47 4.21 -4.40
CA ASP A 104 -4.67 5.41 -3.58
C ASP A 104 -5.93 5.34 -2.67
N GLY A 105 -6.90 4.50 -3.02
CA GLY A 105 -8.17 4.37 -2.27
C GLY A 105 -8.09 3.65 -0.91
N PRO A 106 -9.15 3.77 -0.08
CA PRO A 106 -9.25 3.07 1.21
C PRO A 106 -9.39 1.53 1.07
N THR A 107 -9.92 1.08 -0.07
CA THR A 107 -9.98 -0.31 -0.50
C THR A 107 -9.22 -0.44 -1.81
N ILE A 108 -8.37 -1.46 -1.90
CA ILE A 108 -7.49 -1.70 -3.04
C ILE A 108 -7.95 -2.98 -3.73
N ASP A 109 -8.09 -2.91 -5.05
CA ASP A 109 -8.22 -4.09 -5.90
C ASP A 109 -6.84 -4.69 -6.15
N LEU A 110 -6.59 -5.85 -5.53
CA LEU A 110 -5.30 -6.52 -5.61
C LEU A 110 -5.00 -6.98 -7.03
N PHE A 111 -6.01 -7.36 -7.83
CA PHE A 111 -5.79 -7.82 -9.20
C PHE A 111 -5.35 -6.66 -10.09
N ALA A 112 -6.01 -5.51 -9.95
CA ALA A 112 -5.61 -4.30 -10.66
C ALA A 112 -4.20 -3.86 -10.26
N ALA A 113 -3.90 -3.84 -8.95
CA ALA A 113 -2.59 -3.47 -8.44
C ALA A 113 -1.47 -4.38 -8.96
N ILE A 114 -1.65 -5.71 -8.89
CA ILE A 114 -0.65 -6.68 -9.39
C ILE A 114 -0.45 -6.51 -10.90
N LYS A 115 -1.55 -6.34 -11.65
CA LYS A 115 -1.46 -6.11 -13.10
C LYS A 115 -0.68 -4.85 -13.41
N SER A 116 -0.98 -3.72 -12.75
CA SER A 116 -0.24 -2.47 -12.96
C SER A 116 1.24 -2.60 -12.58
N TYR A 117 1.58 -3.36 -11.53
CA TYR A 117 2.98 -3.65 -11.20
C TYR A 117 3.67 -4.45 -12.31
N HIS A 118 3.03 -5.47 -12.87
CA HIS A 118 3.59 -6.23 -13.98
C HIS A 118 3.70 -5.40 -15.26
N ASP A 119 2.73 -4.54 -15.55
CA ASP A 119 2.77 -3.63 -16.69
C ASP A 119 3.92 -2.62 -16.53
N LEU A 120 4.12 -2.08 -15.32
CA LEU A 120 5.23 -1.19 -15.00
C LEU A 120 6.59 -1.90 -15.12
N ILE A 121 6.71 -3.11 -14.57
CA ILE A 121 7.94 -3.92 -14.71
C ILE A 121 8.20 -4.21 -16.18
N THR A 122 7.18 -4.51 -16.98
CA THR A 122 7.32 -4.80 -18.40
C THR A 122 7.73 -3.56 -19.19
N ALA A 123 7.14 -2.40 -18.90
CA ALA A 123 7.51 -1.12 -19.49
C ALA A 123 8.95 -0.74 -19.16
N ASN A 124 9.39 -1.01 -17.94
CA ASN A 124 10.75 -0.72 -17.47
C ASN A 124 11.71 -1.90 -17.61
N ALA A 125 11.30 -3.01 -18.23
CA ALA A 125 12.09 -4.24 -18.26
C ALA A 125 13.46 -4.04 -18.93
N ARG A 126 13.54 -3.14 -19.91
CA ARG A 126 14.81 -2.78 -20.57
C ARG A 126 15.76 -2.07 -19.61
N VAL A 127 15.26 -1.12 -18.81
CA VAL A 127 16.06 -0.38 -17.82
C VAL A 127 16.46 -1.29 -16.65
N ILE A 128 15.54 -2.16 -16.21
CA ILE A 128 15.79 -3.11 -15.12
C ILE A 128 16.85 -4.14 -15.54
N ARG A 129 16.76 -4.69 -16.77
CA ARG A 129 17.79 -5.60 -17.30
C ARG A 129 19.12 -4.87 -17.53
N ALA A 130 19.09 -3.65 -18.05
CA ALA A 130 20.30 -2.83 -18.22
C ALA A 130 21.01 -2.51 -16.89
N ALA A 131 20.29 -2.48 -15.77
CA ALA A 131 20.88 -2.28 -14.44
C ALA A 131 21.61 -3.53 -13.90
N ASP A 132 21.17 -4.74 -14.29
CA ASP A 132 21.92 -5.98 -14.06
C ASP A 132 23.09 -6.12 -15.05
N ASP A 133 22.93 -5.57 -16.26
CA ASP A 133 23.93 -5.53 -17.34
C ASP A 133 24.94 -4.37 -17.20
N ALA A 134 25.41 -4.06 -15.99
CA ALA A 134 26.57 -3.17 -15.84
C ALA A 134 27.80 -3.66 -16.64
N GLU A 135 27.86 -4.97 -16.97
CA GLU A 135 28.83 -5.58 -17.88
C GLU A 135 28.50 -5.41 -19.38
N ALA A 136 27.23 -5.21 -19.80
CA ALA A 136 26.88 -4.97 -21.20
C ALA A 136 26.99 -3.50 -21.63
N ILE A 137 26.98 -2.56 -20.66
CA ILE A 137 27.24 -1.14 -20.92
C ILE A 137 28.68 -0.94 -21.47
N THR A 138 29.66 -1.75 -21.03
CA THR A 138 31.01 -1.78 -21.63
C THR A 138 31.04 -2.29 -23.07
N ALA A 139 29.99 -2.95 -23.55
CA ALA A 139 29.91 -3.52 -24.91
C ALA A 139 29.22 -2.61 -25.93
N GLY A 140 28.72 -1.44 -25.53
CA GLY A 140 28.30 -0.37 -26.46
C GLY A 140 26.91 -0.51 -27.09
N ASP A 141 25.97 -1.22 -26.47
CA ASP A 141 24.66 -1.55 -27.06
C ASP A 141 23.46 -0.77 -26.45
N VAL A 142 23.73 0.39 -25.83
CA VAL A 142 22.67 1.28 -25.30
C VAL A 142 22.79 2.66 -25.94
N ASP A 143 21.69 3.17 -26.50
CA ASP A 143 21.59 4.54 -27.00
C ASP A 143 21.99 5.54 -25.90
N GLU A 144 23.05 6.33 -26.16
CA GLU A 144 23.60 7.36 -25.25
C GLU A 144 22.52 8.31 -24.69
N MET A 145 21.45 8.52 -25.46
CA MET A 145 20.31 9.37 -25.11
C MET A 145 19.58 8.89 -23.84
N THR A 146 19.39 7.58 -23.69
CA THR A 146 18.65 7.00 -22.55
C THR A 146 19.46 7.10 -21.26
N HIS A 147 20.79 6.98 -21.37
CA HIS A 147 21.70 7.15 -20.24
C HIS A 147 21.80 8.61 -19.81
N ALA A 148 21.86 9.54 -20.77
CA ALA A 148 21.83 10.97 -20.49
C ALA A 148 20.54 11.40 -19.79
N GLU A 149 19.38 10.86 -20.19
CA GLU A 149 18.09 11.11 -19.53
C GLU A 149 18.05 10.57 -18.09
N LEU A 150 18.54 9.36 -17.86
CA LEU A 150 18.65 8.78 -16.51
C LEU A 150 19.61 9.58 -15.62
N GLN A 151 20.74 10.03 -16.17
CA GLN A 151 21.67 10.90 -15.45
C GLN A 151 21.03 12.26 -15.13
N MET A 152 20.29 12.86 -16.07
CA MET A 152 19.57 14.11 -15.82
C MET A 152 18.51 13.94 -14.72
N LEU A 153 17.78 12.82 -14.69
CA LEU A 153 16.82 12.54 -13.63
C LEU A 153 17.50 12.39 -12.27
N LYS A 154 18.60 11.62 -12.19
CA LYS A 154 19.40 11.51 -10.95
C LYS A 154 19.92 12.88 -10.48
N MET A 155 20.45 13.69 -11.39
CA MET A 155 20.92 15.04 -11.06
C MET A 155 19.77 15.94 -10.57
N ARG A 156 18.57 15.86 -11.17
CA ARG A 156 17.39 16.60 -10.69
C ARG A 156 17.00 16.17 -9.27
N GLU A 157 16.99 14.88 -9.00
CA GLU A 157 16.72 14.36 -7.65
C GLU A 157 17.77 14.88 -6.65
N GLU A 158 19.06 14.86 -7.00
CA GLU A 158 20.13 15.40 -6.17
C GLU A 158 19.98 16.91 -5.92
N ILE A 159 19.62 17.69 -6.93
CA ILE A 159 19.35 19.13 -6.79
C ILE A 159 18.21 19.35 -5.79
N THR A 160 17.09 18.63 -5.89
CA THR A 160 15.98 18.79 -4.96
C THR A 160 16.37 18.39 -3.53
N LYS A 161 17.20 17.36 -3.37
CA LYS A 161 17.72 16.93 -2.07
C LYS A 161 18.64 17.99 -1.46
N LEU A 162 19.53 18.58 -2.26
CA LEU A 162 20.41 19.66 -1.84
C LEU A 162 19.64 20.94 -1.50
N GLN A 163 18.60 21.29 -2.26
CA GLN A 163 17.73 22.44 -1.97
C GLN A 163 17.05 22.29 -0.60
N ARG A 164 16.44 21.13 -0.30
CA ARG A 164 15.86 20.85 1.02
C ARG A 164 16.91 20.90 2.14
N GLY A 165 18.12 20.42 1.86
CA GLY A 165 19.25 20.51 2.79
C GLY A 165 19.65 21.96 3.08
N ASN A 166 19.75 22.79 2.04
CA ASN A 166 20.08 24.21 2.15
C ASN A 166 19.01 25.00 2.90
N GLU A 167 17.72 24.74 2.65
CA GLU A 167 16.62 25.36 3.39
C GLU A 167 16.70 25.00 4.88
N SER A 168 16.95 23.72 5.20
CA SER A 168 17.13 23.28 6.58
C SER A 168 18.31 23.96 7.26
N LEU A 169 19.44 24.10 6.57
CA LEU A 169 20.62 24.80 7.07
C LEU A 169 20.37 26.29 7.24
N ALA A 170 19.65 26.93 6.31
CA ALA A 170 19.27 28.33 6.42
C ALA A 170 18.44 28.58 7.69
N ILE A 171 17.44 27.72 7.97
CA ILE A 171 16.63 27.78 9.19
C ILE A 171 17.50 27.59 10.46
N LYS A 172 18.50 26.71 10.41
CA LYS A 172 19.43 26.52 11.54
C LYS A 172 20.30 27.76 11.76
N VAL A 173 20.84 28.35 10.70
CA VAL A 173 21.66 29.57 10.79
C VAL A 173 20.83 30.73 11.34
N THR A 174 19.58 30.91 10.92
CA THR A 174 18.70 31.94 11.50
C THR A 174 18.41 31.69 12.98
N LYS A 175 18.31 30.41 13.40
CA LYS A 175 18.16 30.03 14.80
C LYS A 175 19.42 30.32 15.62
N GLU A 176 20.60 29.97 15.11
CA GLU A 176 21.89 30.19 15.77
C GLU A 176 22.26 31.69 15.84
N ARG A 177 21.84 32.49 14.86
CA ARG A 177 22.00 33.95 14.89
C ARG A 177 21.12 34.64 15.94
N GLY A 178 20.14 33.93 16.51
CA GLY A 178 19.20 34.50 17.47
C GLY A 178 18.07 35.32 16.85
N ASP A 179 17.95 35.33 15.52
CA ASP A 179 16.90 36.07 14.81
C ASP A 179 15.53 35.40 14.95
N THR A 180 15.48 34.15 15.42
CA THR A 180 14.23 33.38 15.60
C THR A 180 14.17 32.72 16.96
N ILE A 181 13.08 32.96 17.70
CA ILE A 181 12.75 32.28 18.95
C ILE A 181 11.88 31.06 18.63
N ASP A 182 12.12 29.93 19.30
CA ASP A 182 11.28 28.74 19.15
C ASP A 182 9.84 29.06 19.62
N ARG A 183 8.83 28.67 18.84
CA ARG A 183 7.43 28.95 19.16
C ARG A 183 7.02 28.39 20.54
N SER A 184 7.60 27.25 20.92
CA SER A 184 7.34 26.62 22.23
C SER A 184 7.91 27.45 23.38
N GLU A 185 9.14 27.92 23.22
CA GLU A 185 9.85 28.78 24.16
C GLU A 185 9.18 30.16 24.29
N LEU A 186 8.76 30.76 23.17
CA LEU A 186 8.01 32.01 23.16
C LEU A 186 6.71 31.88 23.96
N ARG A 187 5.94 30.80 23.77
CA ARG A 187 4.71 30.57 24.55
C ARG A 187 5.02 30.39 26.03
N HIS A 188 6.11 29.69 26.37
CA HIS A 188 6.51 29.50 27.75
C HIS A 188 6.86 30.84 28.42
N LEU A 189 7.67 31.66 27.76
CA LEU A 189 8.05 32.99 28.25
C LEU A 189 6.83 33.92 28.41
N LEU A 190 5.90 33.92 27.43
CA LEU A 190 4.66 34.69 27.52
C LEU A 190 3.77 34.22 28.68
N GLY A 191 3.62 32.91 28.87
CA GLY A 191 2.86 32.35 30.00
C GLY A 191 3.49 32.69 31.35
N TRP A 192 4.82 32.60 31.45
CA TRP A 192 5.56 33.01 32.64
C TRP A 192 5.37 34.49 32.95
N LEU A 193 5.47 35.35 31.93
CA LEU A 193 5.31 36.80 32.05
C LEU A 193 3.88 37.17 32.47
N SER A 194 2.85 36.56 31.86
CA SER A 194 1.45 36.74 32.27
C SER A 194 1.23 36.42 33.74
N THR A 195 1.72 35.25 34.18
CA THR A 195 1.61 34.81 35.58
C THR A 195 2.31 35.78 36.52
N ARG A 196 3.47 36.31 36.11
CA ARG A 196 4.23 37.26 36.92
C ARG A 196 3.55 38.62 37.00
N LEU A 197 2.99 39.12 35.90
CA LEU A 197 2.22 40.37 35.85
C LEU A 197 0.95 40.28 36.72
N GLU A 198 0.23 39.17 36.66
CA GLU A 198 -0.92 38.93 37.55
C GLU A 198 -0.52 38.97 39.02
N GLY A 199 0.58 38.30 39.37
CA GLY A 199 1.14 38.32 40.72
C GLY A 199 1.52 39.73 41.18
N PHE A 200 2.17 40.52 40.32
CA PHE A 200 2.49 41.92 40.61
C PHE A 200 1.24 42.77 40.77
N GLY A 201 0.24 42.62 39.90
CA GLY A 201 -1.04 43.33 39.99
C GLY A 201 -1.77 43.05 41.30
N GLN A 202 -1.76 41.80 41.77
CA GLN A 202 -2.33 41.43 43.08
C GLN A 202 -1.55 42.04 44.25
N GLN A 203 -0.23 42.16 44.15
CA GLN A 203 0.61 42.79 45.19
C GLN A 203 0.38 44.30 45.23
N LEU A 204 0.34 44.97 44.07
CA LEU A 204 0.06 46.40 43.94
C LEU A 204 -1.31 46.78 44.51
N ARG A 205 -2.35 45.99 44.27
CA ARG A 205 -3.68 46.22 44.86
C ARG A 205 -3.71 46.16 46.38
N ARG A 206 -2.75 45.48 47.02
CA ARG A 206 -2.68 45.32 48.48
C ARG A 206 -1.88 46.44 49.15
N SER A 207 -1.10 47.22 48.42
CA SER A 207 -0.39 48.38 48.96
C SER A 207 -1.28 49.62 49.02
N ASP A 208 -1.04 50.49 50.01
CA ASP A 208 -1.72 51.78 50.13
C ASP A 208 -1.42 52.64 48.88
N GLY A 209 -2.47 53.05 48.14
CA GLY A 209 -2.36 53.71 46.83
C GLY A 209 -2.38 52.75 45.62
N GLY A 210 -2.77 51.50 45.83
CA GLY A 210 -2.71 50.44 44.82
C GLY A 210 -3.48 50.67 43.52
N GLU A 211 -4.50 51.54 43.51
CA GLU A 211 -5.29 51.81 42.30
C GLU A 211 -4.50 52.64 41.28
N ASP A 212 -3.81 53.69 41.73
CA ASP A 212 -3.02 54.57 40.84
C ASP A 212 -1.77 53.86 40.33
N ALA A 213 -1.11 53.08 41.18
CA ALA A 213 0.04 52.29 40.79
C ALA A 213 -0.34 51.16 39.79
N GLN A 214 -1.55 50.61 39.89
CA GLN A 214 -2.06 49.66 38.90
C GLN A 214 -2.40 50.32 37.56
N LYS A 215 -2.94 51.56 37.57
CA LYS A 215 -3.19 52.33 36.34
C LYS A 215 -1.89 52.61 35.58
N CYS A 216 -0.85 53.09 36.27
CA CYS A 216 0.46 53.32 35.64
C CYS A 216 1.08 52.03 35.08
N LEU A 217 0.91 50.88 35.75
CA LEU A 217 1.39 49.59 35.24
C LEU A 217 0.66 49.19 33.95
N ASN A 218 -0.67 49.35 33.90
CA ASN A 218 -1.45 49.03 32.72
C ASN A 218 -1.09 49.94 31.54
N GLU A 219 -0.94 51.24 31.77
CA GLU A 219 -0.48 52.19 30.75
C GLU A 219 0.90 51.80 30.18
N PHE A 220 1.83 51.41 31.05
CA PHE A 220 3.15 50.91 30.63
C PHE A 220 3.06 49.62 29.79
N ILE A 221 2.19 48.68 30.16
CA ILE A 221 1.98 47.45 29.38
C ILE A 221 1.37 47.76 28.01
N GLU A 222 0.41 48.68 27.94
CA GLU A 222 -0.19 49.13 26.68
C GLU A 222 0.86 49.81 25.78
N HIS A 223 1.75 50.62 26.35
CA HIS A 223 2.88 51.21 25.62
C HIS A 223 3.84 50.13 25.08
N LEU A 224 4.23 49.16 25.91
CA LEU A 224 5.07 48.04 25.46
C LEU A 224 4.39 47.19 24.38
N ALA A 225 3.08 46.96 24.48
CA ALA A 225 2.33 46.23 23.47
C ALA A 225 2.35 46.96 22.12
N ALA A 226 2.14 48.28 22.13
CA ALA A 226 2.21 49.11 20.92
C ALA A 226 3.63 49.12 20.30
N GLU A 227 4.68 49.16 21.12
CA GLU A 227 6.06 49.05 20.65
C GLU A 227 6.34 47.69 20.00
N CYS A 228 5.90 46.59 20.62
CA CYS A 228 6.02 45.25 20.06
C CYS A 228 5.27 45.10 18.72
N GLU A 229 4.07 45.67 18.59
CA GLU A 229 3.28 45.62 17.35
C GLU A 229 3.91 46.46 16.22
N SER A 230 4.52 47.59 16.56
CA SER A 230 5.19 48.46 15.58
C SER A 230 6.55 47.93 15.10
N GLY A 231 7.16 47.00 15.85
CA GLY A 231 8.45 46.40 15.53
C GLY A 231 9.65 47.35 15.66
N VAL A 232 9.46 48.54 16.23
CA VAL A 232 10.51 49.53 16.46
C VAL A 232 10.62 49.76 17.96
N LEU A 233 11.67 49.19 18.58
CA LEU A 233 12.05 49.52 19.94
C LEU A 233 12.55 50.96 19.96
N GLN A 234 11.73 51.89 20.44
CA GLN A 234 12.16 53.25 20.73
C GLN A 234 12.90 53.23 22.07
N VAL A 235 14.23 53.04 22.01
CA VAL A 235 15.13 53.17 23.17
C VAL A 235 15.44 54.63 23.42
#